data_AF-A0A0S4UC72-F1
#
_entry.id   AF-A0A0S4UC72-F1
#
_cell.length_a   1.000
_cell.length_b   1.000
_cell.length_c   1.000
_cell.angle_alpha   90.00
_cell.angle_beta   90.00
_cell.angle_gamma   90.00
#
_symmetry.space_group_name_H-M   'P 1'
#
loop_
_entity.id
_entity.type
_entity.pdbx_description
1 polymer ?
#
loop_
_entity_poly.entity_id
_entity_poly.type
_entity_poly.pdbx_seq_one_letter_code
_entity_poly.pdbx_strand_id
1 'polypeptide(L)'
;MGKNYAALLFSLAFLMSGCAHRQLSNANEIKKGRAHDAASKTINTVSSDDPKIVFKSRGMPAIVAYSISSSPQNCQGFERVGRVFDSGRGVLLPWIANVTEKANKAVNRAEVSRERQVPAGVPVQIMGYSRWSNSSTNAIQTTIWSQSCGPLVTSFRPEASRTYLVEFVFGGANGCQQEISDITNPEQPIPVTEQVTISCK
;
A
#
# COMPACT_ATOMS: atom_id res chain seq x y z
N MET A 1 7.32 65.23 -21.75
CA MET A 1 7.56 65.88 -20.43
C MET A 1 6.73 65.12 -19.41
N GLY A 2 7.21 64.46 -18.37
CA GLY A 2 8.54 64.12 -17.87
C GLY A 2 8.37 63.45 -16.50
N LYS A 3 9.17 62.40 -16.22
CA LYS A 3 9.62 61.87 -14.91
C LYS A 3 8.55 61.32 -13.93
N ASN A 4 8.73 60.31 -13.09
CA ASN A 4 9.79 59.32 -12.83
C ASN A 4 9.30 58.33 -11.71
N TYR A 5 9.74 57.08 -11.83
CA TYR A 5 10.10 56.04 -10.83
C TYR A 5 9.44 55.96 -9.44
N ALA A 6 8.99 54.74 -9.09
CA ALA A 6 9.43 54.04 -7.87
C ALA A 6 9.08 52.53 -7.96
N ALA A 7 10.07 51.71 -8.33
CA ALA A 7 10.03 50.26 -8.17
C ALA A 7 10.55 49.92 -6.76
N LEU A 8 9.79 49.16 -5.99
CA LEU A 8 10.17 48.70 -4.65
C LEU A 8 10.38 47.19 -4.68
N LEU A 9 11.64 46.79 -4.85
CA LEU A 9 12.14 45.42 -4.73
C LEU A 9 12.54 45.19 -3.28
N PHE A 10 11.88 44.27 -2.58
CA PHE A 10 12.33 43.76 -1.28
C PHE A 10 12.94 42.37 -1.47
N SER A 11 14.25 42.34 -1.72
CA SER A 11 15.08 41.13 -1.64
C SER A 11 15.63 41.01 -0.22
N LEU A 12 15.21 39.98 0.52
CA LEU A 12 15.82 39.65 1.82
C LEU A 12 16.67 38.39 1.67
N ALA A 13 17.98 38.58 1.56
CA ALA A 13 18.98 37.52 1.66
C ALA A 13 19.41 37.40 3.13
N PHE A 14 19.18 36.24 3.75
CA PHE A 14 19.80 35.88 5.04
C PHE A 14 20.98 34.95 4.77
N LEU A 15 22.17 35.48 5.01
CA LEU A 15 23.45 34.77 4.96
C LEU A 15 23.75 34.10 6.30
N MET A 16 24.32 32.91 6.15
CA MET A 16 24.93 31.97 7.10
C MET A 16 25.72 32.59 8.26
N SER A 17 25.57 32.01 9.46
CA SER A 17 26.64 31.92 10.45
C SER A 17 26.75 30.47 10.95
N GLY A 18 27.91 29.86 10.68
CA GLY A 18 28.30 28.57 11.25
C GLY A 18 29.20 28.78 12.46
N CYS A 19 29.16 27.82 13.38
CA CYS A 19 30.29 27.49 14.25
C CYS A 19 30.36 25.96 14.35
N ALA A 20 31.41 25.39 13.76
CA ALA A 20 31.81 24.02 14.00
C ALA A 20 32.55 23.94 15.34
N HIS A 21 32.13 23.04 16.23
CA HIS A 21 32.98 22.61 17.34
C HIS A 21 33.14 21.10 17.27
N ARG A 22 34.34 20.65 16.85
CA ARG A 22 34.80 19.27 17.00
C ARG A 22 35.38 19.13 18.41
N GLN A 23 34.81 18.25 19.22
CA GLN A 23 35.59 17.58 20.26
C GLN A 23 35.97 16.19 19.74
N LEU A 24 37.26 16.03 19.44
CA LEU A 24 37.93 14.74 19.40
C LEU A 24 38.34 14.41 20.84
N SER A 25 37.65 13.46 21.48
CA SER A 25 38.18 12.79 22.67
C SER A 25 38.43 11.32 22.35
N ASN A 26 39.73 11.01 22.43
CA ASN A 26 40.45 9.75 22.54
C ASN A 26 39.77 8.39 22.34
N ALA A 27 40.49 7.59 21.57
CA ALA A 27 40.44 6.14 21.49
C ALA A 27 40.72 5.45 22.84
N ASN A 28 40.23 4.23 22.94
CA ASN A 28 40.40 3.24 24.02
C ASN A 28 39.64 3.51 25.33
N GLU A 29 38.36 3.11 25.34
CA GLU A 29 37.90 2.21 26.41
C GLU A 29 36.99 1.09 25.85
N ILE A 30 37.57 -0.10 25.87
CA ILE A 30 36.99 -1.36 26.37
C ILE A 30 35.78 -1.95 25.60
N LYS A 31 36.16 -2.89 24.73
CA LYS A 31 35.46 -4.16 24.44
C LYS A 31 34.57 -4.65 25.59
N LYS A 32 33.24 -4.45 25.51
CA LYS A 32 32.24 -5.39 26.05
C LYS A 32 30.86 -5.09 25.46
N GLY A 33 30.52 -5.82 24.40
CA GLY A 33 29.21 -5.71 23.74
C GLY A 33 29.08 -6.66 22.55
N ARG A 34 29.63 -7.87 22.66
CA ARG A 34 29.44 -8.93 21.67
C ARG A 34 28.82 -10.15 22.36
N ALA A 35 27.53 -10.04 22.60
CA ALA A 35 26.55 -11.11 22.82
C ALA A 35 25.30 -10.38 23.29
N HIS A 36 24.28 -10.29 22.44
CA HIS A 36 22.86 -9.97 22.74
C HIS A 36 22.11 -9.22 21.61
N ASP A 37 22.65 -9.09 20.40
CA ASP A 37 21.82 -8.66 19.24
C ASP A 37 22.02 -9.56 18.00
N ALA A 38 22.47 -10.80 18.21
CA ALA A 38 22.43 -11.86 17.19
C ALA A 38 21.05 -12.55 17.08
N ALA A 39 20.00 -11.91 17.62
CA ALA A 39 18.61 -12.11 17.21
C ALA A 39 18.20 -11.04 16.19
N SER A 40 19.16 -10.59 15.39
CA SER A 40 18.97 -9.75 14.22
C SER A 40 18.05 -10.49 13.25
N LYS A 41 16.76 -10.18 13.36
CA LYS A 41 15.81 -10.01 12.27
C LYS A 41 16.24 -10.79 11.03
N THR A 42 15.68 -11.99 10.86
CA THR A 42 15.69 -12.69 9.57
C THR A 42 15.06 -11.75 8.54
N ILE A 43 15.90 -10.91 7.94
CA ILE A 43 15.55 -10.21 6.72
C ILE A 43 15.53 -11.31 5.69
N ASN A 44 14.34 -11.78 5.35
CA ASN A 44 14.14 -12.53 4.13
C ASN A 44 14.59 -11.60 3.00
N THR A 45 15.86 -11.71 2.61
CA THR A 45 16.45 -10.95 1.52
C THR A 45 15.71 -11.36 0.27
N VAL A 46 14.97 -10.42 -0.30
CA VAL A 46 14.18 -10.68 -1.49
C VAL A 46 15.12 -11.02 -2.66
N SER A 47 14.93 -12.21 -3.25
CA SER A 47 15.72 -12.73 -4.37
C SER A 47 15.17 -12.24 -5.72
N SER A 48 15.96 -12.34 -6.79
CA SER A 48 15.46 -12.11 -8.16
C SER A 48 14.33 -13.06 -8.54
N ASP A 49 14.33 -14.24 -7.92
CA ASP A 49 13.38 -15.32 -8.19
C ASP A 49 12.18 -15.28 -7.24
N ASP A 50 12.10 -14.28 -6.36
CA ASP A 50 10.97 -14.16 -5.45
C ASP A 50 9.70 -13.75 -6.19
N PRO A 51 8.57 -14.41 -5.90
CA PRO A 51 7.31 -14.11 -6.55
C PRO A 51 6.84 -12.70 -6.29
N LYS A 52 6.18 -12.15 -7.30
CA LYS A 52 5.53 -10.85 -7.23
C LYS A 52 4.04 -11.02 -6.98
N ILE A 53 3.50 -10.27 -6.04
CA ILE A 53 2.05 -10.14 -5.82
C ILE A 53 1.61 -8.76 -6.31
N VAL A 54 0.64 -8.74 -7.21
CA VAL A 54 -0.07 -7.55 -7.69
C VAL A 54 -1.40 -7.46 -6.94
N PHE A 55 -1.68 -6.30 -6.34
CA PHE A 55 -2.91 -6.05 -5.59
C PHE A 55 -3.81 -5.12 -6.38
N LYS A 56 -5.06 -5.51 -6.57
CA LYS A 56 -6.12 -4.73 -7.23
C LYS A 56 -7.45 -4.85 -6.47
N SER A 57 -8.43 -4.08 -6.91
CA SER A 57 -9.82 -4.21 -6.48
C SER A 57 -10.75 -4.07 -7.68
N ARG A 58 -11.92 -4.69 -7.63
CA ARG A 58 -12.95 -4.60 -8.67
C ARG A 58 -14.36 -4.51 -8.11
N GLY A 59 -15.28 -3.97 -8.91
CA GLY A 59 -16.72 -3.97 -8.64
C GLY A 59 -17.26 -2.69 -8.01
N MET A 60 -16.46 -1.97 -7.22
CA MET A 60 -16.77 -0.62 -6.74
C MET A 60 -15.50 0.24 -6.69
N PRO A 61 -15.58 1.57 -6.93
CA PRO A 61 -14.44 2.48 -6.86
C PRO A 61 -14.03 2.82 -5.41
N ALA A 62 -14.45 2.00 -4.44
CA ALA A 62 -14.08 2.15 -3.04
C ALA A 62 -12.60 1.78 -2.83
N ILE A 63 -11.94 2.49 -1.93
CA ILE A 63 -10.53 2.26 -1.65
C ILE A 63 -10.36 1.04 -0.74
N VAL A 64 -9.47 0.14 -1.15
CA VAL A 64 -9.06 -1.04 -0.39
C VAL A 64 -7.66 -0.82 0.15
N ALA A 65 -7.47 -1.03 1.45
CA ALA A 65 -6.15 -1.08 2.06
C ALA A 65 -5.68 -2.54 2.12
N TYR A 66 -4.45 -2.78 1.68
CA TYR A 66 -3.79 -4.07 1.73
C TYR A 66 -2.61 -4.08 2.70
N SER A 67 -2.47 -5.20 3.39
CA SER A 67 -1.30 -5.54 4.20
C SER A 67 -0.92 -7.00 3.96
N ILE A 68 0.36 -7.34 4.13
CA ILE A 68 0.86 -8.72 4.03
C ILE A 68 1.66 -9.13 5.26
N SER A 69 1.72 -10.42 5.54
CA SER A 69 2.56 -10.99 6.58
C SER A 69 3.15 -12.32 6.14
N SER A 70 4.43 -12.54 6.41
CA SER A 70 5.08 -13.85 6.33
C SER A 70 5.19 -14.53 7.70
N SER A 71 4.47 -14.03 8.71
CA SER A 71 4.47 -14.62 10.04
C SER A 71 3.85 -16.01 10.01
N PRO A 72 4.45 -17.01 10.70
CA PRO A 72 3.82 -18.30 10.91
C PRO A 72 2.61 -18.22 11.85
N GLN A 73 2.50 -17.17 12.68
CA GLN A 73 1.30 -16.94 13.48
C GLN A 73 0.22 -16.23 12.64
N ASN A 74 -0.96 -16.83 12.59
CA ASN A 74 -2.13 -16.22 11.97
C ASN A 74 -2.37 -14.83 12.57
N CYS A 75 -2.67 -13.87 11.70
CA CYS A 75 -3.10 -12.53 12.06
C CYS A 75 -2.03 -11.65 12.75
N GLN A 76 -0.74 -11.99 12.63
CA GLN A 76 0.36 -11.21 13.22
C GLN A 76 1.35 -10.74 12.17
N GLY A 77 2.13 -9.70 12.49
CA GLY A 77 3.28 -9.26 11.67
C GLY A 77 2.91 -8.61 10.33
N PHE A 78 1.71 -8.04 10.22
CA PHE A 78 1.27 -7.39 8.98
C PHE A 78 2.04 -6.09 8.70
N GLU A 79 2.64 -6.02 7.52
CA GLU A 79 3.22 -4.83 6.93
C GLU A 79 2.28 -4.26 5.87
N ARG A 80 2.15 -2.93 5.84
CA ARG A 80 1.26 -2.25 4.88
C ARG A 80 1.85 -2.32 3.47
N VAL A 81 1.06 -2.83 2.52
CA VAL A 81 1.37 -2.74 1.08
C VAL A 81 0.98 -1.37 0.55
N GLY A 82 -0.22 -0.91 0.89
CA GLY A 82 -0.74 0.38 0.43
C GLY A 82 -2.24 0.36 0.20
N ARG A 83 -2.72 1.34 -0.56
CA ARG A 83 -4.13 1.50 -0.91
C ARG A 83 -4.29 1.33 -2.41
N VAL A 84 -5.33 0.59 -2.81
CA VAL A 84 -5.74 0.48 -4.21
C VAL A 84 -7.22 0.79 -4.38
N PHE A 85 -7.62 1.07 -5.61
CA PHE A 85 -9.03 1.27 -5.95
C PHE A 85 -9.26 0.93 -7.43
N ASP A 86 -10.49 0.60 -7.79
CA ASP A 86 -10.92 0.45 -9.18
C ASP A 86 -11.16 1.83 -9.79
N SER A 87 -10.41 2.21 -10.82
CA SER A 87 -10.59 3.51 -11.49
C SER A 87 -11.70 3.52 -12.53
N GLY A 88 -12.35 2.39 -12.78
CA GLY A 88 -13.35 2.23 -13.83
C GLY A 88 -12.75 2.19 -15.24
N ARG A 89 -11.43 1.97 -15.38
CA ARG A 89 -10.83 1.71 -16.71
C ARG A 89 -11.52 0.51 -17.37
N GLY A 90 -11.80 0.62 -18.67
CA GLY A 90 -12.60 -0.36 -19.42
C GLY A 90 -14.10 -0.08 -19.39
N VAL A 91 -14.59 0.78 -18.49
CA VAL A 91 -15.98 1.23 -18.42
C VAL A 91 -16.10 2.73 -18.68
N LEU A 92 -15.24 3.53 -18.04
CA LEU A 92 -15.20 4.98 -18.18
C LEU A 92 -14.31 5.41 -19.35
N LEU A 93 -14.57 6.62 -19.86
CA LEU A 93 -13.68 7.26 -20.82
C LEU A 93 -12.27 7.42 -20.23
N PRO A 94 -11.20 7.22 -21.02
CA PRO A 94 -9.83 7.24 -20.52
C PRO A 94 -9.44 8.51 -19.75
N TRP A 95 -9.96 9.67 -20.16
CA TRP A 95 -9.67 10.95 -19.51
C TRP A 95 -10.30 11.03 -18.11
N ILE A 96 -11.52 10.50 -17.92
CA ILE A 96 -12.21 10.49 -16.62
C ILE A 96 -11.44 9.59 -15.66
N ALA A 97 -11.10 8.38 -16.09
CA ALA A 97 -10.31 7.44 -15.29
C ALA A 97 -8.99 8.07 -14.86
N ASN A 98 -8.28 8.76 -15.76
CA ASN A 98 -7.02 9.44 -15.45
C ASN A 98 -7.18 10.58 -14.42
N VAL A 99 -8.25 11.37 -14.50
CA VAL A 99 -8.54 12.42 -13.50
C VAL A 99 -8.80 11.79 -12.14
N THR A 100 -9.65 10.76 -12.08
CA THR A 100 -9.96 10.03 -10.85
C THR A 100 -8.72 9.39 -10.22
N GLU A 101 -7.82 8.83 -11.03
CA GLU A 101 -6.53 8.28 -10.60
C GLU A 101 -5.61 9.32 -9.99
N LYS A 102 -5.44 10.47 -10.67
CA LYS A 102 -4.63 11.56 -10.14
C LYS A 102 -5.19 12.10 -8.82
N ALA A 103 -6.51 12.28 -8.74
CA ALA A 103 -7.18 12.76 -7.54
C ALA A 103 -7.01 11.77 -6.37
N ASN A 104 -7.28 10.48 -6.59
CA ASN A 104 -7.12 9.45 -5.55
C ASN A 104 -5.67 9.25 -5.14
N LYS A 105 -4.71 9.35 -6.06
CA LYS A 105 -3.29 9.30 -5.72
C LYS A 105 -2.89 10.48 -4.84
N ALA A 106 -3.34 11.70 -5.17
CA ALA A 106 -3.00 12.90 -4.42
C ALA A 106 -3.65 12.95 -3.04
N VAL A 107 -4.95 12.65 -2.94
CA VAL A 107 -5.73 12.79 -1.70
C VAL A 107 -5.61 11.55 -0.82
N ASN A 108 -5.72 10.36 -1.44
CA ASN A 108 -5.84 9.10 -0.72
C ASN A 108 -4.57 8.25 -0.72
N ARG A 109 -3.56 8.61 -1.53
CA ARG A 109 -2.39 7.75 -1.82
C ARG A 109 -2.80 6.38 -2.39
N ALA A 110 -3.98 6.31 -2.99
CA ALA A 110 -4.52 5.10 -3.61
C ALA A 110 -4.12 5.06 -5.08
N GLU A 111 -3.72 3.88 -5.56
CA GLU A 111 -3.32 3.63 -6.94
C GLU A 111 -4.19 2.52 -7.56
N VAL A 112 -4.20 2.37 -8.89
CA VAL A 112 -5.00 1.31 -9.54
C VAL A 112 -4.46 -0.10 -9.26
N SER A 113 -3.18 -0.20 -8.93
CA SER A 113 -2.54 -1.43 -8.51
C SER A 113 -1.34 -1.12 -7.63
N ARG A 114 -0.97 -2.08 -6.78
CA ARG A 114 0.30 -2.07 -6.04
C ARG A 114 1.00 -3.40 -6.25
N GLU A 115 2.31 -3.42 -6.11
CA GLU A 115 3.11 -4.64 -6.25
C GLU A 115 3.97 -4.85 -5.00
N ARG A 116 4.19 -6.11 -4.63
CA ARG A 116 5.10 -6.51 -3.56
C ARG A 116 5.75 -7.84 -3.90
N GLN A 117 7.07 -7.92 -3.78
CA GLN A 117 7.77 -9.20 -3.80
C GLN A 117 7.70 -9.84 -2.42
N VAL A 118 7.58 -11.16 -2.39
CA VAL A 118 7.50 -11.95 -1.16
C VAL A 118 8.36 -13.20 -1.28
N PRO A 119 8.85 -13.79 -0.17
CA PRO A 119 9.70 -14.96 -0.23
C PRO A 119 8.98 -16.15 -0.89
N ALA A 120 9.66 -16.80 -1.84
CA ALA A 120 9.16 -18.02 -2.45
C ALA A 120 9.04 -19.16 -1.42
N GLY A 121 7.99 -19.98 -1.53
CA GLY A 121 7.85 -21.18 -0.72
C GLY A 121 7.70 -20.89 0.78
N VAL A 122 7.10 -19.76 1.16
CA VAL A 122 6.70 -19.50 2.55
C VAL A 122 5.26 -19.00 2.52
N PRO A 123 4.36 -19.51 3.39
CA PRO A 123 3.00 -18.99 3.44
C PRO A 123 2.99 -17.48 3.68
N VAL A 124 2.22 -16.76 2.86
CA VAL A 124 1.99 -15.33 2.98
C VAL A 124 0.53 -15.11 3.29
N GLN A 125 0.27 -14.39 4.38
CA GLN A 125 -1.05 -13.90 4.74
C GLN A 125 -1.28 -12.56 4.07
N ILE A 126 -2.46 -12.36 3.49
CA ILE A 126 -2.87 -11.12 2.84
C ILE A 126 -4.15 -10.64 3.48
N MET A 127 -4.12 -9.42 4.00
CA MET A 127 -5.29 -8.75 4.57
C MET A 127 -5.76 -7.65 3.62
N GLY A 128 -7.02 -7.75 3.19
CA GLY A 128 -7.74 -6.69 2.48
C GLY A 128 -8.86 -6.12 3.35
N TYR A 129 -8.97 -4.79 3.41
CA TYR A 129 -10.05 -4.10 4.12
C TYR A 129 -10.46 -2.82 3.40
N SER A 130 -11.76 -2.57 3.30
CA SER A 130 -12.30 -1.33 2.79
C SER A 130 -13.25 -0.68 3.79
N ARG A 131 -13.19 0.64 3.88
CA ARG A 131 -14.13 1.47 4.62
C ARG A 131 -14.40 2.73 3.81
N TRP A 132 -15.67 3.10 3.68
CA TRP A 132 -16.08 4.31 3.00
C TRP A 132 -17.23 4.98 3.73
N SER A 133 -17.40 6.28 3.48
CA SER A 133 -18.54 7.05 3.97
C SER A 133 -19.45 7.36 2.80
N ASN A 134 -20.74 7.19 3.03
CA ASN A 134 -21.80 7.64 2.15
C ASN A 134 -22.48 8.84 2.80
N SER A 135 -22.97 9.76 1.98
CA SER A 135 -23.79 10.88 2.42
C SER A 135 -25.00 11.01 1.53
N SER A 136 -26.15 11.30 2.13
CA SER A 136 -27.34 11.76 1.41
C SER A 136 -27.74 13.12 1.95
N THR A 137 -27.98 14.05 1.05
CA THR A 137 -28.41 15.41 1.38
C THR A 137 -29.78 15.65 0.77
N ASN A 138 -30.73 16.05 1.61
CA ASN A 138 -32.01 16.62 1.16
C ASN A 138 -32.06 18.11 1.50
N ALA A 139 -33.19 18.77 1.21
CA ALA A 139 -33.34 20.21 1.42
C ALA A 139 -33.20 20.68 2.89
N ILE A 140 -33.23 19.76 3.86
CA ILE A 140 -33.30 20.06 5.29
C ILE A 140 -32.05 19.56 6.03
N GLN A 141 -31.45 18.46 5.59
CA GLN A 141 -30.40 17.77 6.34
C GLN A 141 -29.45 16.98 5.42
N THR A 142 -28.17 16.93 5.81
CA THR A 142 -27.20 15.95 5.32
C THR A 142 -27.05 14.82 6.35
N THR A 143 -27.25 13.58 5.92
CA THR A 143 -26.99 12.37 6.70
C THR A 143 -25.73 11.71 6.19
N ILE A 144 -24.79 11.40 7.08
CA ILE A 144 -23.54 10.71 6.76
C ILE A 144 -23.52 9.36 7.49
N TRP A 145 -23.21 8.28 6.79
CA TRP A 145 -23.02 6.95 7.39
C TRP A 145 -21.77 6.27 6.83
N SER A 146 -21.13 5.44 7.63
CA SER A 146 -19.97 4.65 7.21
C SER A 146 -20.36 3.21 6.90
N GLN A 147 -19.77 2.66 5.85
CA GLN A 147 -19.83 1.24 5.53
C GLN A 147 -18.42 0.67 5.48
N SER A 148 -18.30 -0.63 5.67
CA SER A 148 -17.02 -1.34 5.57
C SER A 148 -17.22 -2.74 5.02
N CYS A 149 -16.16 -3.27 4.42
CA CYS A 149 -16.09 -4.65 4.00
C CYS A 149 -14.73 -5.26 4.35
N GLY A 150 -14.75 -6.47 4.90
CA GLY A 150 -13.60 -7.09 5.55
C GLY A 150 -13.44 -6.71 7.04
N PRO A 151 -12.29 -7.01 7.66
CA PRO A 151 -11.07 -7.50 7.01
C PRO A 151 -11.23 -8.92 6.45
N LEU A 152 -10.77 -9.14 5.23
CA LEU A 152 -10.62 -10.46 4.63
C LEU A 152 -9.16 -10.85 4.75
N VAL A 153 -8.87 -12.01 5.34
CA VAL A 153 -7.51 -12.53 5.43
C VAL A 153 -7.45 -13.88 4.75
N THR A 154 -6.58 -13.99 3.75
CA THR A 154 -6.26 -15.27 3.09
C THR A 154 -4.79 -15.57 3.24
N SER A 155 -4.43 -16.85 3.25
CA SER A 155 -3.05 -17.31 3.24
C SER A 155 -2.86 -18.31 2.11
N PHE A 156 -1.74 -18.19 1.41
CA PHE A 156 -1.33 -19.11 0.35
C PHE A 156 0.19 -19.15 0.28
N ARG A 157 0.74 -20.14 -0.42
CA ARG A 157 2.18 -20.34 -0.55
C ARG A 157 2.61 -20.03 -1.99
N PRO A 158 3.19 -18.85 -2.27
CA PRO A 158 3.61 -18.50 -3.62
C PRO A 158 4.89 -19.25 -4.01
N GLU A 159 4.98 -19.67 -5.27
CA GLU A 159 6.14 -20.35 -5.86
C GLU A 159 7.15 -19.36 -6.43
N ALA A 160 8.41 -19.78 -6.55
CA ALA A 160 9.47 -18.97 -7.16
C ALA A 160 9.14 -18.61 -8.62
N SER A 161 9.58 -17.43 -9.05
CA SER A 161 9.47 -16.93 -10.43
C SER A 161 8.03 -16.84 -10.95
N ARG A 162 7.05 -16.70 -10.05
CA ARG A 162 5.64 -16.50 -10.38
C ARG A 162 5.19 -15.07 -10.14
N THR A 163 4.13 -14.67 -10.83
CA THR A 163 3.38 -13.45 -10.50
C THR A 163 1.96 -13.82 -10.14
N TYR A 164 1.48 -13.35 -8.99
CA TYR A 164 0.11 -13.55 -8.52
C TYR A 164 -0.67 -12.25 -8.53
N LEU A 165 -1.97 -12.34 -8.77
CA LEU A 165 -2.93 -11.26 -8.64
C LEU A 165 -3.83 -11.54 -7.44
N VAL A 166 -3.89 -10.58 -6.52
CA VAL A 166 -4.86 -10.54 -5.44
C VAL A 166 -5.89 -9.48 -5.77
N GLU A 167 -7.15 -9.88 -5.89
CA GLU A 167 -8.28 -9.00 -6.14
C GLU A 167 -9.26 -8.99 -4.97
N PHE A 168 -9.53 -7.78 -4.47
CA PHE A 168 -10.62 -7.54 -3.54
C PHE A 168 -11.86 -7.20 -4.35
N VAL A 169 -12.85 -8.07 -4.26
CA VAL A 169 -14.04 -8.05 -5.11
C VAL A 169 -15.21 -7.55 -4.30
N PHE A 170 -15.81 -6.44 -4.71
CA PHE A 170 -17.07 -5.96 -4.15
C PHE A 170 -18.24 -6.62 -4.89
N GLY A 171 -19.03 -7.43 -4.18
CA GLY A 171 -20.20 -8.16 -4.70
C GLY A 171 -21.55 -7.49 -4.41
N GLY A 172 -21.56 -6.21 -4.05
CA GLY A 172 -22.78 -5.50 -3.65
C GLY A 172 -23.43 -6.11 -2.42
N ALA A 173 -24.69 -6.58 -2.55
CA ALA A 173 -25.43 -7.22 -1.45
C ALA A 173 -24.78 -8.52 -0.96
N ASN A 174 -23.95 -9.17 -1.78
CA ASN A 174 -23.25 -10.41 -1.43
C ASN A 174 -21.98 -10.16 -0.59
N GLY A 175 -21.71 -8.92 -0.19
CA GLY A 175 -20.53 -8.54 0.58
C GLY A 175 -19.29 -8.38 -0.31
N CYS A 176 -18.12 -8.75 0.22
CA CYS A 176 -16.86 -8.74 -0.50
C CYS A 176 -16.13 -10.07 -0.38
N GLN A 177 -15.28 -10.34 -1.35
CA GLN A 177 -14.45 -11.53 -1.45
C GLN A 177 -13.01 -11.12 -1.77
N GLN A 178 -12.08 -12.03 -1.50
CA GLN A 178 -10.67 -11.90 -1.87
C GLN A 178 -10.29 -13.11 -2.72
N GLU A 179 -9.91 -12.84 -3.97
CA GLU A 179 -9.55 -13.86 -4.95
C GLU A 179 -8.05 -13.78 -5.23
N ILE A 180 -7.41 -14.94 -5.43
CA ILE A 180 -6.00 -15.03 -5.80
C ILE A 180 -5.88 -15.86 -7.08
N SER A 181 -5.13 -15.35 -8.05
CA SER A 181 -4.82 -16.06 -9.30
C SER A 181 -3.33 -15.98 -9.61
N ASP A 182 -2.75 -17.04 -10.16
CA ASP A 182 -1.45 -16.99 -10.85
C ASP A 182 -1.66 -16.32 -12.21
N ILE A 183 -0.95 -15.21 -12.43
CA ILE A 183 -0.95 -14.39 -13.65
C ILE A 183 0.44 -14.35 -14.29
N THR A 184 1.28 -15.35 -14.04
CA THR A 184 2.59 -15.50 -14.69
C THR A 184 2.43 -15.53 -16.21
N ASN A 185 1.36 -16.16 -16.70
CA ASN A 185 0.82 -15.92 -18.04
C ASN A 185 -0.46 -15.07 -17.94
N PRO A 186 -0.42 -13.76 -18.26
CA PRO A 186 -1.57 -12.87 -18.06
C PRO A 186 -2.76 -13.20 -18.96
N GLU A 187 -2.54 -13.87 -20.10
CA GLU A 187 -3.62 -14.28 -21.02
C GLU A 187 -4.37 -15.52 -20.51
N GLN A 188 -3.80 -16.23 -19.53
CA GLN A 188 -4.39 -17.43 -18.93
C GLN A 188 -4.25 -17.40 -17.40
N PRO A 189 -4.97 -16.52 -16.70
CA PRO A 189 -4.98 -16.50 -15.24
C PRO A 189 -5.50 -17.83 -14.68
N ILE A 190 -4.79 -18.41 -13.71
CA ILE A 190 -5.15 -19.67 -13.05
C ILE A 190 -5.53 -19.38 -11.60
N PRO A 191 -6.76 -19.65 -11.15
CA PRO A 191 -7.14 -19.47 -9.74
C PRO A 191 -6.26 -20.31 -8.81
N VAL A 192 -5.79 -19.71 -7.71
CA VAL A 192 -5.08 -20.42 -6.64
C VAL A 192 -6.11 -21.13 -5.76
N THR A 193 -6.19 -22.45 -5.88
CA THR A 193 -7.14 -23.28 -5.13
C THR A 193 -6.66 -23.62 -3.73
N GLU A 194 -5.35 -23.68 -3.51
CA GLU A 194 -4.71 -23.98 -2.22
C GLU A 194 -4.55 -22.72 -1.35
N GLN A 195 -5.63 -21.97 -1.18
CA GLN A 195 -5.69 -20.82 -0.29
C GLN A 195 -6.57 -21.10 0.91
N VAL A 196 -6.19 -20.54 2.07
CA VAL A 196 -6.92 -20.69 3.33
C VAL A 196 -7.42 -19.34 3.79
N THR A 197 -8.73 -19.22 4.02
CA THR A 197 -9.31 -18.04 4.68
C THR A 197 -9.05 -18.12 6.18
N ILE A 198 -8.46 -17.07 6.73
CA ILE A 198 -8.13 -16.94 8.15
C ILE A 198 -9.12 -15.98 8.81
N SER A 199 -9.66 -16.40 9.97
CA SER A 199 -10.43 -15.51 10.83
C SER A 199 -9.51 -14.84 11.84
N CYS A 200 -9.37 -13.52 11.73
CA CYS A 200 -8.66 -12.72 12.71
C CYS A 200 -9.64 -12.20 13.77
N LYS A 201 -9.43 -12.62 15.02
CA LYS A 201 -10.18 -12.15 16.19
C LYS A 201 -9.45 -10.99 16.85
#